data_AF-A0A3E0PLK9-F1
#
_entry.id   AF-A0A3E0PLK9-F1
#
_cell.length_a   1.000
_cell.length_b   1.000
_cell.length_c   1.000
_cell.angle_alpha   90.00
_cell.angle_beta   90.00
_cell.angle_gamma   90.00
#
_symmetry.space_group_name_H-M   'P 1'
#
loop_
_entity.id
_entity.type
_entity.pdbx_description
1 polymer ?
#
loop_
_entity_poly.entity_id
_entity_poly.type
_entity_poly.pdbx_seq_one_letter_code
_entity_poly.pdbx_strand_id
1 'polypeptide(L)'
;MRTIVCCFLLVFLAAEGPEPPIADARLPVSTLVREDVFAGWMDQDMERFARAEKNLDQLIEERPRSKAESLAWKGGTKLYRAVLANEAGNQEEYDKYYQEASELFAEAKQLNANNAAVCAVVGGSLGLFGDRLHEEHRADAFGQAWDNYSILWTMQSRVLERLPLHIKGELLAGLTQSAERTGRTEEYNKYLDKMIEVLPDSHYEEIALEWKADPEVAKTGTIMCQYCHDDGKLEERMARLENLGKD
;
A
#
# COMPACT_ATOMS: atom_id res chain seq x y z
N MET A 1 -29.00 48.65 -28.41
CA MET A 1 -28.06 47.52 -28.51
C MET A 1 -27.96 46.89 -27.13
N ARG A 2 -28.50 45.67 -26.95
CA ARG A 2 -28.41 44.90 -25.69
C ARG A 2 -27.27 43.89 -25.87
N THR A 3 -26.19 44.06 -25.11
CA THR A 3 -25.05 43.13 -25.09
C THR A 3 -25.40 41.96 -24.19
N ILE A 4 -25.53 40.77 -24.76
CA ILE A 4 -25.65 39.50 -24.04
C ILE A 4 -24.24 39.07 -23.68
N VAL A 5 -23.94 39.00 -22.38
CA VAL A 5 -22.70 38.42 -21.87
C VAL A 5 -22.96 36.92 -21.68
N CYS A 6 -22.44 36.10 -22.59
CA CYS A 6 -22.37 34.65 -22.42
C CYS A 6 -21.22 34.31 -21.47
N CYS A 7 -21.54 33.94 -20.22
CA CYS A 7 -20.61 33.26 -19.34
C CYS A 7 -20.38 31.83 -19.86
N PHE A 8 -19.23 31.58 -20.46
CA PHE A 8 -18.74 30.22 -20.70
C PHE A 8 -18.29 29.62 -19.36
N LEU A 9 -19.08 28.68 -18.84
CA LEU A 9 -18.65 27.75 -17.81
C LEU A 9 -17.61 26.82 -18.44
N LEU A 10 -16.34 27.04 -18.12
CA LEU A 10 -15.27 26.09 -18.38
C LEU A 10 -15.44 24.94 -17.38
N VAL A 11 -16.03 23.84 -17.84
CA VAL A 11 -15.99 22.57 -17.12
C VAL A 11 -14.59 22.01 -17.31
N PHE A 12 -13.78 22.06 -16.25
CA PHE A 12 -12.56 21.27 -16.20
C PHE A 12 -12.98 19.80 -16.08
N LEU A 13 -12.91 19.07 -17.19
CA LEU A 13 -12.88 17.61 -17.14
C LEU A 13 -11.55 17.24 -16.50
N ALA A 14 -11.58 16.86 -15.22
CA ALA A 14 -10.46 16.13 -14.64
C ALA A 14 -10.22 14.89 -15.52
N ALA A 15 -8.99 14.69 -15.97
CA ALA A 15 -8.65 13.52 -16.76
C ALA A 15 -8.72 12.29 -15.84
N GLU A 16 -9.85 11.59 -15.85
CA GLU A 16 -9.94 10.27 -15.25
C GLU A 16 -8.92 9.37 -15.96
N GLY A 17 -7.98 8.78 -15.21
CA GLY A 17 -7.08 7.78 -15.74
C GLY A 17 -7.86 6.61 -16.39
N PRO A 18 -7.26 5.89 -17.36
CA PRO A 18 -7.96 4.82 -18.06
C PRO A 18 -8.44 3.73 -17.09
N GLU A 19 -9.66 3.20 -17.30
CA GLU A 19 -10.15 2.07 -16.51
C GLU A 19 -9.21 0.86 -16.67
N PRO A 20 -8.80 0.22 -15.56
CA PRO A 20 -7.95 -0.97 -15.63
C PRO A 20 -8.62 -2.13 -16.38
N PRO A 21 -7.87 -2.93 -17.16
CA PRO A 21 -8.40 -4.08 -17.89
C PRO A 21 -8.62 -5.29 -16.95
N ILE A 22 -9.63 -5.23 -16.09
CA ILE A 22 -9.89 -6.23 -15.03
C ILE A 22 -10.03 -7.66 -15.56
N ALA A 23 -10.37 -7.85 -16.84
CA ALA A 23 -10.43 -9.15 -17.50
C ALA A 23 -9.06 -9.71 -17.96
N ASP A 24 -7.99 -8.91 -18.06
CA ASP A 24 -6.69 -9.37 -18.57
C ASP A 24 -5.91 -10.16 -17.52
N ALA A 25 -6.10 -11.48 -17.53
CA ALA A 25 -5.49 -12.41 -16.59
C ALA A 25 -3.94 -12.46 -16.63
N ARG A 26 -3.28 -11.81 -17.61
CA ARG A 26 -1.82 -11.71 -17.67
C ARG A 26 -1.28 -10.69 -16.67
N LEU A 27 -2.10 -9.75 -16.22
CA LEU A 27 -1.73 -8.72 -15.26
C LEU A 27 -2.03 -9.20 -13.83
N PRO A 28 -1.07 -9.06 -12.89
CA PRO A 28 -1.31 -9.37 -11.48
C PRO A 28 -2.29 -8.36 -10.87
N VAL A 29 -2.96 -8.76 -9.79
CA VAL A 29 -3.95 -7.91 -9.09
C VAL A 29 -3.31 -6.58 -8.69
N SER A 30 -2.10 -6.60 -8.13
CA SER A 30 -1.37 -5.38 -7.79
C SER A 30 -1.22 -4.39 -8.94
N THR A 31 -1.05 -4.84 -10.19
CA THR A 31 -0.92 -3.92 -11.33
C THR A 31 -2.26 -3.28 -11.69
N LEU A 32 -3.37 -3.97 -11.45
CA LEU A 32 -4.71 -3.51 -11.83
C LEU A 32 -5.30 -2.50 -10.85
N VAL A 33 -4.86 -2.51 -9.59
CA VAL A 33 -5.52 -1.72 -8.52
C VAL A 33 -4.60 -0.74 -7.83
N ARG A 34 -3.27 -0.96 -7.83
CA ARG A 34 -2.33 -0.19 -7.01
C ARG A 34 -2.41 1.31 -7.26
N GLU A 35 -2.38 1.75 -8.51
CA GLU A 35 -2.37 3.19 -8.82
C GLU A 35 -3.60 3.90 -8.27
N ASP A 36 -4.79 3.33 -8.49
CA ASP A 36 -6.04 3.90 -8.00
C ASP A 36 -6.20 3.82 -6.48
N VAL A 37 -5.70 2.75 -5.85
CA VAL A 37 -5.64 2.65 -4.39
C VAL A 37 -4.72 3.72 -3.82
N PHE A 38 -3.52 3.89 -4.37
CA PHE A 38 -2.53 4.85 -3.87
C PHE A 38 -2.91 6.31 -4.16
N ALA A 39 -3.61 6.60 -5.26
CA ALA A 39 -4.19 7.91 -5.50
C ALA A 39 -5.16 8.31 -4.36
N GLY A 40 -5.93 7.36 -3.84
CA GLY A 40 -6.74 7.59 -2.64
C GLY A 40 -5.91 7.76 -1.36
N TRP A 41 -4.90 6.92 -1.16
CA TRP A 41 -4.07 6.91 0.06
C TRP A 41 -3.18 8.13 0.21
N MET A 42 -2.62 8.63 -0.90
CA MET A 42 -1.60 9.68 -0.90
C MET A 42 -2.17 11.04 -1.34
N ASP A 43 -3.03 11.05 -2.36
CA ASP A 43 -3.53 12.28 -2.98
C ASP A 43 -4.99 12.60 -2.61
N GLN A 44 -5.63 11.74 -1.80
CA GLN A 44 -7.05 11.82 -1.44
C GLN A 44 -7.99 11.83 -2.66
N ASP A 45 -7.58 11.24 -3.77
CA ASP A 45 -8.44 11.04 -4.94
C ASP A 45 -9.43 9.90 -4.66
N MET A 46 -10.57 10.28 -4.06
CA MET A 46 -11.58 9.32 -3.64
C MET A 46 -12.41 8.75 -4.80
N GLU A 47 -12.36 9.37 -5.98
CA GLU A 47 -13.00 8.84 -7.20
C GLU A 47 -12.21 7.65 -7.74
N ARG A 48 -10.89 7.81 -7.91
CA ARG A 48 -9.99 6.69 -8.25
C ARG A 48 -10.04 5.61 -7.18
N PHE A 49 -10.04 5.99 -5.91
CA PHE A 49 -10.14 5.02 -4.81
C PHE A 49 -11.43 4.18 -4.88
N ALA A 50 -12.59 4.81 -5.13
CA ALA A 50 -13.85 4.10 -5.28
C ALA A 50 -13.85 3.16 -6.50
N ARG A 51 -13.19 3.55 -7.60
CA ARG A 51 -12.98 2.67 -8.76
C ARG A 51 -12.14 1.44 -8.39
N ALA A 52 -11.06 1.60 -7.62
CA ALA A 52 -10.28 0.47 -7.11
C ALA A 52 -11.12 -0.47 -6.24
N GLU A 53 -11.96 0.04 -5.34
CA GLU A 53 -12.85 -0.78 -4.51
C GLU A 53 -13.79 -1.63 -5.36
N LYS A 54 -14.43 -1.03 -6.38
CA LYS A 54 -15.29 -1.76 -7.33
C LYS A 54 -14.52 -2.83 -8.11
N ASN A 55 -13.32 -2.50 -8.57
CA ASN A 55 -12.47 -3.43 -9.31
C ASN A 55 -12.03 -4.62 -8.45
N LEU A 56 -11.78 -4.41 -7.16
CA LEU A 56 -11.44 -5.49 -6.22
C LEU A 56 -12.60 -6.45 -6.02
N ASP A 57 -13.84 -5.95 -5.92
CA ASP A 57 -15.04 -6.79 -5.86
C ASP A 57 -15.14 -7.70 -7.09
N GLN A 58 -14.99 -7.11 -8.29
CA GLN A 58 -15.00 -7.88 -9.54
C GLN A 58 -13.85 -8.91 -9.61
N LEU A 59 -12.63 -8.53 -9.21
CA LEU A 59 -11.47 -9.44 -9.20
C LEU A 59 -11.65 -10.63 -8.25
N ILE A 60 -12.32 -10.43 -7.12
CA ILE A 60 -12.62 -11.51 -6.16
C ILE A 60 -13.55 -12.56 -6.79
N GLU A 61 -14.53 -12.12 -7.57
CA GLU A 61 -15.49 -12.99 -8.25
C GLU A 61 -14.86 -13.68 -9.47
N GLU A 62 -14.17 -12.92 -10.32
CA GLU A 62 -13.71 -13.39 -11.63
C GLU A 62 -12.37 -14.13 -11.59
N ARG A 63 -11.56 -13.92 -10.55
CA ARG A 63 -10.19 -14.47 -10.47
C ARG A 63 -9.95 -15.29 -9.19
N PRO A 64 -10.60 -16.46 -9.03
CA PRO A 64 -10.49 -17.27 -7.81
C PRO A 64 -9.04 -17.68 -7.46
N ARG A 65 -8.15 -17.81 -8.45
CA ARG A 65 -6.71 -18.12 -8.22
C ARG A 65 -5.94 -16.98 -7.57
N SER A 66 -6.38 -15.73 -7.72
CA SER A 66 -5.78 -14.55 -7.10
C SER A 66 -6.63 -13.98 -5.97
N LYS A 67 -7.68 -14.72 -5.53
CA LYS A 67 -8.64 -14.24 -4.53
C LYS A 67 -7.95 -13.75 -3.25
N ALA A 68 -6.93 -14.46 -2.76
CA ALA A 68 -6.19 -14.06 -1.57
C ALA A 68 -5.54 -12.68 -1.72
N GLU A 69 -4.95 -12.37 -2.87
CA GLU A 69 -4.34 -11.07 -3.14
C GLU A 69 -5.40 -9.97 -3.25
N SER A 70 -6.52 -10.23 -3.94
CA SER A 70 -7.62 -9.27 -4.03
C SER A 70 -8.26 -8.97 -2.67
N LEU A 71 -8.42 -9.99 -1.82
CA LEU A 71 -8.90 -9.81 -0.44
C LEU A 71 -7.92 -8.96 0.39
N ALA A 72 -6.60 -9.18 0.25
CA ALA A 72 -5.60 -8.37 0.92
C ALA A 72 -5.69 -6.90 0.51
N TRP A 73 -5.79 -6.61 -0.79
CA TRP A 73 -5.97 -5.23 -1.27
C TRP A 73 -7.28 -4.62 -0.77
N LYS A 74 -8.39 -5.37 -0.81
CA LYS A 74 -9.68 -4.91 -0.29
C LYS A 74 -9.62 -4.64 1.22
N GLY A 75 -8.92 -5.47 1.99
CA GLY A 75 -8.67 -5.22 3.40
C GLY A 75 -7.92 -3.90 3.61
N GLY A 76 -6.91 -3.62 2.78
CA GLY A 76 -6.20 -2.34 2.79
C GLY A 76 -7.09 -1.14 2.50
N THR A 77 -8.03 -1.25 1.56
CA THR A 77 -8.97 -0.16 1.28
C THR A 77 -9.94 0.08 2.43
N LYS A 78 -10.43 -0.99 3.09
CA LYS A 78 -11.27 -0.87 4.29
C LYS A 78 -10.52 -0.28 5.48
N LEU A 79 -9.26 -0.67 5.67
CA LEU A 79 -8.42 -0.08 6.72
C LEU A 79 -8.28 1.44 6.53
N TYR A 80 -8.08 1.89 5.30
CA TYR A 80 -8.02 3.33 5.01
C TYR A 80 -9.36 4.04 5.25
N ARG A 81 -10.50 3.42 4.91
CA ARG A 81 -11.82 3.95 5.26
C ARG A 81 -11.99 4.08 6.78
N ALA A 82 -11.51 3.11 7.55
CA ALA A 82 -11.50 3.19 9.01
C ALA A 82 -10.67 4.39 9.49
N VAL A 83 -9.46 4.57 8.96
CA VAL A 83 -8.62 5.74 9.27
C VAL A 83 -9.35 7.06 9.02
N LEU A 84 -9.98 7.22 7.86
CA LEU A 84 -10.74 8.44 7.54
C LEU A 84 -11.90 8.65 8.52
N ALA A 85 -12.59 7.58 8.92
CA ALA A 85 -13.66 7.65 9.90
C ALA A 85 -13.16 8.04 11.31
N ASN A 86 -12.02 7.50 11.75
CA ASN A 86 -11.36 7.90 13.00
C ASN A 86 -11.01 9.39 12.98
N GLU A 87 -10.36 9.86 11.92
CA GLU A 87 -9.97 11.26 11.75
C GLU A 87 -11.17 12.21 11.72
N ALA A 88 -12.33 11.74 11.26
CA ALA A 88 -13.59 12.47 11.30
C ALA A 88 -14.36 12.35 12.63
N GLY A 89 -13.88 11.55 13.58
CA GLY A 89 -14.57 11.26 14.85
C GLY A 89 -15.83 10.40 14.71
N ASN A 90 -15.96 9.65 13.60
CA ASN A 90 -17.09 8.75 13.35
C ASN A 90 -16.81 7.33 13.84
N GLN A 91 -17.07 7.08 15.13
CA GLN A 91 -16.81 5.80 15.78
C GLN A 91 -17.54 4.61 15.10
N GLU A 92 -18.80 4.79 14.70
CA GLU A 92 -19.60 3.70 14.11
C GLU A 92 -19.00 3.23 12.77
N GLU A 93 -18.61 4.17 11.90
CA GLU A 93 -17.94 3.82 10.65
C GLU A 93 -16.53 3.28 10.88
N TYR A 94 -15.81 3.79 11.88
CA TYR A 94 -14.50 3.25 12.26
C TYR A 94 -14.63 1.77 12.62
N ASP A 95 -15.50 1.42 13.56
CA ASP A 95 -15.66 0.05 14.06
C ASP A 95 -16.03 -0.90 12.92
N LYS A 96 -16.97 -0.47 12.06
CA LYS A 96 -17.38 -1.22 10.89
C LYS A 96 -16.21 -1.50 9.95
N TYR A 97 -15.52 -0.46 9.50
CA TYR A 97 -14.47 -0.61 8.49
C TYR A 97 -13.22 -1.30 9.03
N TYR A 98 -12.90 -1.09 10.31
CA TYR A 98 -11.78 -1.78 10.96
C TYR A 98 -12.06 -3.28 11.10
N GLN A 99 -13.28 -3.66 11.48
CA GLN A 99 -13.70 -5.06 11.54
C GLN A 99 -13.67 -5.70 10.14
N GLU A 100 -14.24 -5.04 9.13
CA GLU A 100 -14.21 -5.51 7.73
C GLU A 100 -12.75 -5.72 7.25
N ALA A 101 -11.84 -4.78 7.52
CA ALA A 101 -10.44 -4.89 7.14
C ALA A 101 -9.77 -6.11 7.80
N SER A 102 -10.01 -6.29 9.10
CA SER A 102 -9.45 -7.39 9.89
C SER A 102 -9.91 -8.76 9.38
N GLU A 103 -11.20 -8.90 9.06
CA GLU A 103 -11.78 -10.12 8.49
C GLU A 103 -11.21 -10.43 7.11
N LEU A 104 -11.08 -9.42 6.24
CA LEU A 104 -10.53 -9.57 4.89
C LEU A 104 -9.05 -10.00 4.93
N PHE A 105 -8.24 -9.39 5.80
CA PHE A 105 -6.85 -9.81 6.00
C PHE A 105 -6.75 -11.24 6.54
N ALA A 106 -7.62 -11.61 7.49
CA ALA A 106 -7.66 -12.97 8.03
C ALA A 106 -8.03 -13.99 6.94
N GLU A 107 -9.04 -13.72 6.12
CA GLU A 107 -9.44 -14.60 5.01
C GLU A 107 -8.31 -14.72 3.97
N ALA A 108 -7.68 -13.59 3.60
CA ALA A 108 -6.54 -13.59 2.66
C ALA A 108 -5.40 -14.50 3.15
N LYS A 109 -5.05 -14.40 4.44
CA LYS A 109 -4.01 -15.24 5.06
C LYS A 109 -4.45 -16.70 5.19
N GLN A 110 -5.72 -16.97 5.48
CA GLN A 110 -6.25 -18.34 5.52
C GLN A 110 -6.14 -19.02 4.15
N LEU A 111 -6.41 -18.28 3.07
CA LEU A 111 -6.29 -18.80 1.70
C LEU A 111 -4.83 -19.03 1.31
N ASN A 112 -3.91 -18.12 1.65
CA ASN A 112 -2.50 -18.27 1.31
C ASN A 112 -1.54 -17.43 2.18
N ALA A 113 -1.28 -17.88 3.42
CA ALA A 113 -0.44 -17.18 4.38
C ALA A 113 1.02 -16.97 3.94
N ASN A 114 1.53 -17.79 3.02
CA ASN A 114 2.92 -17.71 2.52
C ASN A 114 3.00 -17.08 1.12
N ASN A 115 1.99 -16.31 0.72
CA ASN A 115 2.03 -15.55 -0.52
C ASN A 115 2.72 -14.19 -0.27
N ALA A 116 3.81 -13.93 -1.00
CA ALA A 116 4.55 -12.68 -0.87
C ALA A 116 3.70 -11.43 -1.19
N ALA A 117 2.79 -11.49 -2.16
CA ALA A 117 1.91 -10.37 -2.47
C ALA A 117 0.91 -10.09 -1.34
N VAL A 118 0.33 -11.15 -0.75
CA VAL A 118 -0.54 -11.02 0.43
C VAL A 118 0.24 -10.41 1.60
N CYS A 119 1.42 -10.93 1.92
CA CYS A 119 2.23 -10.41 3.02
C CYS A 119 2.62 -8.94 2.81
N ALA A 120 3.01 -8.57 1.58
CA ALA A 120 3.38 -7.19 1.26
C ALA A 120 2.21 -6.22 1.40
N VAL A 121 1.01 -6.61 0.96
CA VAL A 121 -0.17 -5.74 1.05
C VAL A 121 -0.66 -5.62 2.49
N VAL A 122 -0.82 -6.75 3.20
CA VAL A 122 -1.28 -6.73 4.60
C VAL A 122 -0.28 -5.98 5.48
N GLY A 123 1.00 -6.31 5.37
CA GLY A 123 2.07 -5.65 6.13
C GLY A 123 2.19 -4.17 5.79
N GLY A 124 2.17 -3.83 4.50
CA GLY A 124 2.25 -2.45 4.03
C GLY A 124 1.07 -1.60 4.49
N SER A 125 -0.16 -2.08 4.36
CA SER A 125 -1.35 -1.35 4.82
C SER A 125 -1.35 -1.12 6.33
N LEU A 126 -1.05 -2.15 7.13
CA LEU A 126 -1.01 -2.02 8.58
C LEU A 126 0.15 -1.14 9.06
N GLY A 127 1.32 -1.26 8.43
CA GLY A 127 2.48 -0.42 8.75
C GLY A 127 2.28 1.05 8.38
N LEU A 128 1.68 1.32 7.21
CA LEU A 128 1.41 2.68 6.75
C LEU A 128 0.34 3.40 7.59
N PHE A 129 -0.72 2.68 7.96
CA PHE A 129 -1.88 3.27 8.62
C PHE A 129 -1.92 3.07 10.13
N GLY A 130 -1.04 2.24 10.71
CA GLY A 130 -1.08 1.87 12.11
C GLY A 130 -1.13 3.05 13.08
N ASP A 131 -0.33 4.09 12.85
CA ASP A 131 -0.31 5.29 13.71
C ASP A 131 -1.59 6.13 13.62
N ARG A 132 -2.41 5.93 12.57
CA ARG A 132 -3.66 6.65 12.32
C ARG A 132 -4.90 5.90 12.83
N LEU A 133 -4.72 4.74 13.46
CA LEU A 133 -5.79 3.99 14.13
C LEU A 133 -6.02 4.48 15.56
N HIS A 134 -7.10 4.03 16.20
CA HIS A 134 -7.24 4.19 17.65
C HIS A 134 -6.08 3.52 18.38
N GLU A 135 -5.66 4.13 19.48
CA GLU A 135 -4.48 3.72 20.27
C GLU A 135 -4.52 2.24 20.63
N GLU A 136 -5.68 1.71 20.99
CA GLU A 136 -5.89 0.31 21.38
C GLU A 136 -5.61 -0.71 20.26
N HIS A 137 -5.64 -0.28 19.00
CA HIS A 137 -5.42 -1.14 17.84
C HIS A 137 -4.00 -1.06 17.28
N ARG A 138 -3.22 -0.02 17.65
CA ARG A 138 -1.90 0.24 17.02
C ARG A 138 -0.90 -0.88 17.26
N ALA A 139 -0.82 -1.37 18.50
CA ALA A 139 0.12 -2.42 18.86
C ALA A 139 -0.13 -3.72 18.09
N ASP A 140 -1.41 -4.09 17.91
CA ASP A 140 -1.79 -5.25 17.12
C ASP A 140 -1.50 -5.04 15.62
N ALA A 141 -1.83 -3.87 15.07
CA ALA A 141 -1.54 -3.54 13.67
C ALA A 141 -0.05 -3.64 13.35
N PHE A 142 0.82 -3.05 14.18
CA PHE A 142 2.28 -3.14 13.98
C PHE A 142 2.84 -4.53 14.28
N GLY A 143 2.26 -5.28 15.22
CA GLY A 143 2.60 -6.68 15.44
C GLY A 143 2.32 -7.55 14.20
N GLN A 144 1.15 -7.37 13.60
CA GLN A 144 0.78 -8.04 12.36
C GLN A 144 1.63 -7.58 11.17
N ALA A 145 1.98 -6.29 11.07
CA ALA A 145 2.89 -5.78 10.05
C ALA A 145 4.26 -6.46 10.16
N TRP A 146 4.82 -6.51 11.37
CA TRP A 146 6.06 -7.21 11.68
C TRP A 146 6.04 -8.68 11.22
N ASP A 147 4.97 -9.42 11.54
CA ASP A 147 4.83 -10.82 11.17
C ASP A 147 4.85 -11.02 9.64
N ASN A 148 4.11 -10.18 8.90
CA ASN A 148 4.07 -10.26 7.44
C ASN A 148 5.43 -9.91 6.80
N TYR A 149 6.10 -8.86 7.29
CA TYR A 149 7.44 -8.51 6.80
C TYR A 149 8.50 -9.55 7.18
N SER A 150 8.37 -10.22 8.32
CA SER A 150 9.25 -11.32 8.74
C SER A 150 9.12 -12.53 7.81
N ILE A 151 7.91 -12.83 7.34
CA ILE A 151 7.67 -13.85 6.32
C ILE A 151 8.34 -13.44 4.99
N LEU A 152 8.15 -12.19 4.55
CA LEU A 152 8.81 -11.66 3.35
C LEU A 152 10.34 -11.73 3.45
N TRP A 153 10.90 -11.38 4.60
CA TRP A 153 12.32 -11.48 4.88
C TRP A 153 12.82 -12.91 4.67
N THR A 154 12.09 -13.91 5.16
CA THR A 154 12.43 -15.33 4.99
C THR A 154 12.46 -15.74 3.52
N MET A 155 11.56 -15.19 2.70
CA MET A 155 11.48 -15.47 1.27
C MET A 155 12.57 -14.75 0.46
N GLN A 156 12.91 -13.51 0.83
CA GLN A 156 13.61 -12.58 -0.06
C GLN A 156 15.05 -12.25 0.37
N SER A 157 15.40 -12.43 1.65
CA SER A 157 16.72 -12.05 2.20
C SER A 157 17.91 -12.62 1.45
N ARG A 158 17.83 -13.86 0.95
CA ARG A 158 18.91 -14.50 0.16
C ARG A 158 19.17 -13.84 -1.18
N VAL A 159 18.23 -13.03 -1.67
CA VAL A 159 18.33 -12.34 -2.96
C VAL A 159 18.20 -10.83 -2.81
N LEU A 160 18.27 -10.30 -1.59
CA LEU A 160 17.99 -8.91 -1.23
C LEU A 160 18.70 -7.91 -2.15
N GLU A 161 19.99 -8.10 -2.41
CA GLU A 161 20.81 -7.19 -3.23
C GLU A 161 20.35 -7.14 -4.70
N ARG A 162 19.68 -8.18 -5.19
CA ARG A 162 19.16 -8.29 -6.56
C ARG A 162 17.72 -7.81 -6.69
N LEU A 163 17.05 -7.47 -5.58
CA LEU A 163 15.70 -6.94 -5.63
C LEU A 163 15.70 -5.51 -6.18
N PRO A 164 14.65 -5.11 -6.91
CA PRO A 164 14.44 -3.71 -7.27
C PRO A 164 14.46 -2.82 -6.03
N LEU A 165 15.00 -1.60 -6.15
CA LEU A 165 15.16 -0.65 -5.04
C LEU A 165 13.91 -0.53 -4.18
N HIS A 166 12.74 -0.34 -4.80
CA HIS A 166 11.46 -0.25 -4.10
C HIS A 166 11.16 -1.49 -3.25
N ILE A 167 11.38 -2.70 -3.76
CA ILE A 167 11.04 -3.93 -3.05
C ILE A 167 11.97 -4.15 -1.85
N LYS A 168 13.28 -3.92 -2.01
CA LYS A 168 14.22 -4.04 -0.88
C LYS A 168 14.05 -2.92 0.15
N GLY A 169 13.80 -1.70 -0.31
CA GLY A 169 13.52 -0.55 0.55
C GLY A 169 12.31 -0.82 1.41
N GLU A 170 11.21 -1.25 0.79
CA GLU A 170 9.96 -1.43 1.52
C GLU A 170 9.94 -2.64 2.45
N LEU A 171 10.65 -3.71 2.08
CA LEU A 171 10.88 -4.83 3.00
C LEU A 171 11.63 -4.37 4.27
N LEU A 172 12.72 -3.63 4.12
CA LEU A 172 13.54 -3.21 5.26
C LEU A 172 12.88 -2.09 6.06
N ALA A 173 12.21 -1.15 5.41
CA ALA A 173 11.43 -0.10 6.05
C ALA A 173 10.29 -0.71 6.89
N GLY A 174 9.56 -1.68 6.33
CA GLY A 174 8.49 -2.40 7.03
C GLY A 174 8.96 -3.11 8.30
N LEU A 175 10.10 -3.81 8.22
CA LEU A 175 10.72 -4.44 9.40
C LEU A 175 11.16 -3.41 10.43
N THR A 176 11.81 -2.34 9.99
CA THR A 176 12.36 -1.29 10.88
C THR A 176 11.25 -0.56 11.61
N GLN A 177 10.24 -0.06 10.90
CA GLN A 177 9.11 0.67 11.50
C GLN A 177 8.30 -0.21 12.44
N SER A 178 7.96 -1.43 12.01
CA SER A 178 7.17 -2.34 12.86
C SER A 178 7.96 -2.77 14.10
N ALA A 179 9.29 -2.93 13.99
CA ALA A 179 10.16 -3.22 15.13
C ALA A 179 10.19 -2.06 16.13
N GLU A 180 10.33 -0.83 15.66
CA GLU A 180 10.30 0.37 16.49
C GLU A 180 9.00 0.44 17.29
N ARG A 181 7.85 0.36 16.61
CA ARG A 181 6.52 0.51 17.21
C ARG A 181 6.14 -0.61 18.18
N THR A 182 6.83 -1.75 18.10
CA THR A 182 6.60 -2.91 18.98
C THR A 182 7.71 -3.12 20.02
N GLY A 183 8.65 -2.17 20.15
CA GLY A 183 9.72 -2.23 21.15
C GLY A 183 10.83 -3.25 20.86
N ARG A 184 10.92 -3.75 19.61
CA ARG A 184 11.93 -4.72 19.16
C ARG A 184 13.25 -4.02 18.85
N THR A 185 13.92 -3.56 19.90
CA THR A 185 15.08 -2.65 19.78
C THR A 185 16.26 -3.27 19.03
N GLU A 186 16.54 -4.57 19.22
CA GLU A 186 17.63 -5.24 18.50
C GLU A 186 17.34 -5.32 17.00
N GLU A 187 16.13 -5.71 16.64
CA GLU A 187 15.69 -5.82 15.26
C GLU A 187 15.58 -4.46 14.57
N TYR A 188 15.09 -3.44 15.29
CA TYR A 188 15.06 -2.05 14.83
C TYR A 188 16.45 -1.60 14.37
N ASN A 189 17.45 -1.70 15.25
CA ASN A 189 18.81 -1.30 14.93
C ASN A 189 19.41 -2.13 13.77
N LYS A 190 19.18 -3.44 13.79
CA LYS A 190 19.66 -4.35 12.75
C LYS A 190 19.16 -3.97 11.36
N TYR A 191 17.85 -3.71 11.21
CA TYR A 191 17.27 -3.44 9.91
C TYR A 191 17.53 -1.99 9.46
N LEU A 192 17.60 -1.04 10.39
CA LEU A 192 18.03 0.33 10.11
C LEU A 192 19.46 0.37 9.58
N ASP A 193 20.39 -0.35 10.22
CA ASP A 193 21.76 -0.51 9.73
C ASP A 193 21.80 -1.16 8.35
N LYS A 194 20.94 -2.15 8.12
CA LYS A 194 20.85 -2.82 6.83
C LYS A 194 20.35 -1.90 5.73
N MET A 195 19.40 -1.01 6.02
CA MET A 195 18.92 -0.01 5.06
C MET A 195 20.07 0.89 4.60
N ILE A 196 20.85 1.43 5.53
CA ILE A 196 22.02 2.27 5.23
C ILE A 196 23.05 1.51 4.39
N GLU A 197 23.28 0.23 4.69
CA GLU A 197 24.26 -0.59 3.96
C GLU A 197 23.85 -0.91 2.51
N VAL A 198 22.58 -1.27 2.27
CA VAL A 198 22.15 -1.90 0.99
C VAL A 198 21.29 -1.02 0.10
N LEU A 199 20.96 0.19 0.57
CA LEU A 199 20.18 1.20 -0.15
C LEU A 199 20.95 2.53 -0.31
N PRO A 200 22.26 2.53 -0.59
CA PRO A 200 23.01 3.78 -0.69
C PRO A 200 22.47 4.68 -1.80
N ASP A 201 22.63 5.99 -1.63
CA ASP A 201 22.19 7.05 -2.54
C ASP A 201 20.68 7.00 -2.82
N SER A 202 19.88 6.63 -1.82
CA SER A 202 18.43 6.54 -1.94
C SER A 202 17.70 7.28 -0.81
N HIS A 203 16.44 7.63 -1.06
CA HIS A 203 15.59 8.24 -0.05
C HIS A 203 15.38 7.34 1.19
N TYR A 204 15.45 6.01 1.02
CA TYR A 204 15.41 5.09 2.15
C TYR A 204 16.65 5.19 3.04
N GLU A 205 17.84 5.39 2.46
CA GLU A 205 19.06 5.64 3.25
C GLU A 205 18.97 6.98 3.98
N GLU A 206 18.51 8.02 3.29
CA GLU A 206 18.33 9.35 3.89
C GLU A 206 17.48 9.30 5.17
N ILE A 207 16.29 8.70 5.10
CA ILE A 207 15.41 8.59 6.28
C ILE A 207 16.01 7.63 7.31
N ALA A 208 16.66 6.54 6.90
CA ALA A 208 17.29 5.62 7.84
C ALA A 208 18.43 6.30 8.64
N LEU A 209 19.22 7.16 7.98
CA LEU A 209 20.23 7.98 8.65
C LEU A 209 19.60 8.99 9.62
N GLU A 210 18.48 9.61 9.23
CA GLU A 210 17.73 10.52 10.10
C GLU A 210 17.21 9.81 11.35
N TRP A 211 16.51 8.69 11.20
CA TRP A 211 15.99 7.87 12.31
C TRP A 211 17.10 7.34 13.22
N LYS A 212 18.28 7.06 12.66
CA LYS A 212 19.46 6.65 13.43
C LYS A 212 20.09 7.79 14.22
N ALA A 213 20.07 9.00 13.67
CA ALA A 213 20.60 10.19 14.31
C ALA A 213 19.67 10.71 15.42
N ASP A 214 18.36 10.63 15.20
CA ASP A 214 17.33 11.06 16.14
C ASP A 214 16.21 10.02 16.30
N PRO A 215 16.30 9.16 17.34
CA PRO A 215 15.25 8.18 17.62
C PRO A 215 13.89 8.79 17.98
N GLU A 216 13.80 10.07 18.34
CA GLU A 216 12.50 10.70 18.59
C GLU A 216 11.73 10.93 17.28
N VAL A 217 12.43 11.20 16.17
CA VAL A 217 11.81 11.28 14.84
C VAL A 217 11.21 9.93 14.45
N ALA A 218 11.89 8.83 14.78
CA ALA A 218 11.41 7.49 14.47
C ALA A 218 10.03 7.20 15.08
N LYS A 219 9.75 7.69 16.30
CA LYS A 219 8.48 7.44 17.02
C LYS A 219 7.23 8.02 16.34
N THR A 220 7.40 9.08 15.57
CA THR A 220 6.27 9.80 14.93
C THR A 220 6.36 9.82 13.41
N GLY A 221 7.52 9.50 12.84
CA GLY A 221 7.73 9.44 11.41
C GLY A 221 7.28 8.11 10.79
N THR A 222 7.10 8.13 9.48
CA THR A 222 6.90 6.92 8.66
C THR A 222 8.11 6.79 7.74
N ILE A 223 8.66 5.58 7.62
CA ILE A 223 9.77 5.26 6.68
C ILE A 223 9.31 4.31 5.56
N MET A 224 8.10 3.78 5.70
CA MET A 224 7.42 2.94 4.71
C MET A 224 6.71 3.76 3.65
N CYS A 225 6.53 3.18 2.45
CA CYS A 225 5.71 3.69 1.36
C CYS A 225 6.03 5.14 0.94
N GLN A 226 7.27 5.59 1.13
CA GLN A 226 7.59 7.01 1.13
C GLN A 226 7.46 7.70 -0.23
N TYR A 227 7.85 7.10 -1.36
CA TYR A 227 7.89 7.85 -2.62
C TYR A 227 7.99 7.02 -3.93
N CYS A 228 7.31 5.88 -4.05
CA CYS A 228 7.49 4.99 -5.21
C CYS A 228 6.20 4.49 -5.88
N HIS A 229 5.16 5.31 -5.90
CA HIS A 229 3.89 5.01 -6.57
C HIS A 229 3.55 6.08 -7.62
N ASP A 230 4.45 6.25 -8.58
CA ASP A 230 4.21 7.16 -9.71
C ASP A 230 3.08 6.65 -10.61
N ASP A 231 2.19 7.57 -11.01
CA ASP A 231 1.13 7.30 -12.00
C ASP A 231 1.71 6.82 -13.35
N GLY A 232 0.90 6.06 -14.11
CA GLY A 232 1.18 5.70 -15.51
C GLY A 232 1.95 4.38 -15.72
N LYS A 233 2.27 3.62 -14.67
CA LYS A 233 2.90 2.30 -14.79
C LYS A 233 1.97 1.27 -15.45
N LEU A 234 0.67 1.35 -15.22
CA LEU A 234 -0.34 0.49 -15.82
C LEU A 234 -0.40 0.71 -17.34
N GLU A 235 -0.47 1.96 -17.78
CA GLU A 235 -0.46 2.32 -19.20
C GLU A 235 0.84 1.84 -19.89
N GLU A 236 2.01 2.11 -19.29
CA GLU A 236 3.29 1.60 -19.80
C GLU A 236 3.34 0.08 -19.87
N ARG A 237 2.69 -0.63 -18.94
CA ARG A 237 2.64 -2.09 -18.92
C ARG A 237 1.71 -2.64 -20.00
N MET A 238 0.55 -2.02 -20.19
CA MET A 238 -0.40 -2.33 -21.25
C MET A 238 0.25 -2.20 -22.63
N ALA A 239 0.89 -1.06 -22.90
CA ALA A 239 1.58 -0.80 -24.17
C ALA A 239 2.66 -1.86 -24.47
N ARG A 240 3.39 -2.32 -23.45
CA ARG A 240 4.37 -3.41 -23.61
C ARG A 240 3.72 -4.75 -23.94
N LEU A 241 2.60 -5.10 -23.31
CA LEU A 241 1.90 -6.36 -23.58
C LEU A 241 1.26 -6.41 -24.96
N GLU A 242 0.74 -5.28 -25.45
CA GLU A 242 0.20 -5.17 -26.81
C GLU A 242 1.27 -5.35 -27.88
N ASN A 243 2.50 -4.88 -27.62
CA ASN A 243 3.62 -5.04 -28.54
C ASN A 243 4.17 -6.47 -28.57
N LEU A 244 4.12 -7.20 -27.44
CA LEU A 244 4.53 -8.62 -27.38
C LEU A 244 3.57 -9.58 -28.08
N GLY A 245 2.34 -9.15 -28.38
CA GLY A 245 1.34 -9.95 -29.10
C GLY A 245 1.37 -9.76 -30.62
N LYS A 246 2.34 -9.01 -31.16
CA LYS A 246 2.45 -8.67 -32.59
C LYS A 246 3.59 -9.37 -33.34
N ASP A 247 4.32 -10.26 -32.66
CA ASP A 247 5.34 -11.16 -33.24
C ASP A 247 4.81 -12.61 -33.32
#